data_AF-A0A2J6NPF9-F1
#
_entry.id   AF-A0A2J6NPF9-F1
#
_cell.length_a   1.000
_cell.length_b   1.000
_cell.length_c   1.000
_cell.angle_alpha   90.00
_cell.angle_beta   90.00
_cell.angle_gamma   90.00
#
_symmetry.space_group_name_H-M   'P 1'
#
loop_
_entity.id
_entity.type
_entity.pdbx_description
1 polymer ?
#
loop_
_entity_poly.entity_id
_entity_poly.type
_entity_poly.pdbx_seq_one_letter_code
_entity_poly.pdbx_strand_id
1 'polypeptide(L)'
;MKLKALHDTVKDNYENGKYDQRIESGMHYEKPSKRKEAERVFYGLAPVSLILLIVTIDRQLQIGNWLRWIILVLFIISAIGVIYTSVRLTCLKNEERK
;
A
#
# COMPACT_ATOMS: atom_id res chain seq x y z
N MET A 1 5.55 16.27 28.21
CA MET A 1 7.00 16.50 28.42
C MET A 1 7.86 16.40 27.16
N LYS A 2 7.58 15.49 26.20
CA LYS A 2 8.42 15.32 24.99
C LYS A 2 8.43 16.51 24.02
N LEU A 3 7.34 17.28 23.92
CA LEU A 3 7.22 18.39 22.96
C LEU A 3 8.10 19.59 23.30
N LYS A 4 8.17 19.94 24.59
CA LYS A 4 9.00 21.07 25.06
C LYS A 4 10.49 20.81 24.81
N ALA A 5 10.94 19.60 25.14
CA ALA A 5 12.31 19.17 24.86
C ALA A 5 12.64 19.21 23.36
N LEU A 6 11.72 18.80 22.49
CA LEU A 6 11.93 18.87 21.03
C LEU A 6 12.05 20.32 20.55
N HIS A 7 11.15 21.19 21.01
CA HIS A 7 11.16 22.61 20.66
C HIS A 7 12.47 23.29 21.09
N ASP A 8 12.91 23.05 22.33
CA ASP A 8 14.13 23.65 22.88
C ASP A 8 15.38 23.15 22.15
N THR A 9 15.44 21.87 21.78
CA THR A 9 16.53 21.30 20.97
C THR A 9 16.58 21.87 19.56
N VAL A 10 15.43 22.04 18.89
CA VAL A 10 15.39 22.64 17.54
C VAL A 10 15.84 24.11 17.59
N LYS A 11 15.43 24.84 18.63
CA LYS A 11 15.83 26.24 18.85
C LYS A 11 17.35 26.37 19.05
N ASP A 12 17.94 25.55 19.93
CA ASP A 12 19.39 25.57 20.19
C ASP A 12 20.20 25.23 18.94
N ASN A 13 19.74 24.27 18.14
CA ASN A 13 20.40 23.89 16.90
C ASN A 13 20.38 25.02 15.86
N TYR A 14 19.26 25.76 15.77
CA TYR A 14 19.12 26.90 14.85
C TYR A 14 20.02 28.07 15.25
N GLU A 15 20.03 28.43 16.53
CA GLU A 15 20.79 29.58 17.05
C GLU A 15 22.31 29.34 17.03
N ASN A 16 22.75 28.10 17.23
CA ASN A 16 24.18 27.76 17.29
C ASN A 16 24.73 27.16 15.98
N GLY A 17 23.94 27.14 14.90
CA GLY A 17 24.39 26.64 13.60
C GLY A 17 24.77 25.16 13.58
N LYS A 18 24.25 24.35 14.51
CA LYS A 18 24.58 22.92 14.67
C LYS A 18 23.79 22.05 13.69
N TYR A 19 23.93 22.32 12.39
CA TYR A 19 23.24 21.59 11.32
C TYR A 19 23.98 20.32 10.86
N ASP A 20 25.22 20.13 11.31
CA ASP A 20 26.05 18.95 10.98
C ASP A 20 25.65 17.68 11.74
N GLN A 21 24.54 17.73 12.49
CA GLN A 21 23.97 16.55 13.10
C GLN A 21 23.58 15.59 11.97
N ARG A 22 24.28 14.45 11.89
CA ARG A 22 23.77 13.28 11.16
C ARG A 22 22.41 12.97 11.76
N ILE A 23 21.36 13.40 11.09
CA ILE A 23 20.00 13.01 11.42
C ILE A 23 19.98 11.52 11.19
N GLU A 24 20.21 10.73 12.24
CA GLU A 24 19.77 9.34 12.26
C GLU A 24 18.28 9.42 12.02
N SER A 25 17.86 9.24 10.76
CA SER A 25 16.47 9.16 10.38
C SER A 25 15.94 7.91 11.05
N GLY A 26 15.52 8.04 12.30
CA GLY A 26 15.05 6.93 13.10
C GLY A 26 13.85 6.33 12.39
N MET A 27 14.05 5.23 11.64
CA MET A 27 13.09 4.27 11.07
C MET A 27 11.77 4.79 10.48
N HIS A 28 11.59 6.10 10.30
CA HIS A 28 10.30 6.72 9.97
C HIS A 28 10.22 7.18 8.52
N TYR A 29 11.35 7.24 7.81
CA TYR A 29 11.43 7.60 6.39
C TYR A 29 12.21 6.58 5.55
N GLU A 30 12.24 5.32 5.96
CA GLU A 30 12.73 4.26 5.06
C GLU A 30 11.70 4.05 3.95
N LYS A 31 12.16 4.16 2.70
CA LYS A 31 11.37 3.77 1.52
C LYS A 31 10.90 2.33 1.74
N PRO A 32 9.59 2.04 1.67
CA PRO A 32 9.09 0.69 1.91
C PRO A 32 9.80 -0.27 0.95
N SER A 33 10.19 -1.45 1.48
CA SER A 33 10.76 -2.49 0.63
C SER A 33 9.79 -2.82 -0.51
N LYS A 34 10.33 -3.19 -1.68
CA LYS A 34 9.51 -3.58 -2.84
C LYS A 34 8.46 -4.64 -2.49
N ARG A 35 8.75 -5.47 -1.48
CA ARG A 35 7.84 -6.44 -0.89
C ARG A 35 6.68 -5.79 -0.12
N LYS A 36 6.96 -4.87 0.83
CA LYS A 36 5.90 -4.15 1.58
C LYS A 36 5.00 -3.33 0.65
N GLU A 37 5.55 -2.79 -0.43
CA GLU A 37 4.78 -2.08 -1.45
C GLU A 37 3.85 -3.03 -2.21
N ALA A 38 4.35 -4.19 -2.65
CA ALA A 38 3.54 -5.21 -3.30
C ALA A 38 2.45 -5.81 -2.36
N GLU A 39 2.76 -6.03 -1.09
CA GLU A 39 1.78 -6.48 -0.08
C GLU A 39 0.67 -5.44 0.08
N ARG A 40 1.02 -4.15 0.20
CA ARG A 40 0.02 -3.07 0.33
C ARG A 40 -0.93 -3.03 -0.87
N VAL A 41 -0.40 -3.19 -2.09
CA VAL A 41 -1.22 -3.25 -3.31
C VAL A 41 -2.11 -4.49 -3.32
N PHE A 42 -1.58 -5.67 -2.95
CA PHE A 42 -2.35 -6.90 -2.90
C PHE A 42 -3.50 -6.83 -1.89
N TYR A 43 -3.22 -6.37 -0.66
CA TYR A 43 -4.24 -6.21 0.39
C TYR A 43 -5.28 -5.12 0.07
N GLY A 44 -4.94 -4.13 -0.77
CA GLY A 44 -5.89 -3.15 -1.29
C GLY A 44 -6.78 -3.71 -2.40
N LEU A 45 -6.20 -4.48 -3.33
CA LEU A 45 -6.92 -5.04 -4.50
C LEU A 45 -7.79 -6.26 -4.14
N ALA A 46 -7.35 -7.11 -3.21
CA ALA A 46 -8.07 -8.31 -2.81
C ALA A 46 -9.52 -8.04 -2.35
N PRO A 47 -9.81 -7.13 -1.39
CA PRO A 47 -11.19 -6.85 -0.96
C PRO A 47 -12.03 -6.24 -2.07
N VAL A 48 -11.45 -5.40 -2.94
CA VAL A 48 -12.15 -4.83 -4.09
C VAL A 48 -12.56 -5.92 -5.07
N SER A 49 -11.66 -6.85 -5.38
CA SER A 49 -11.95 -7.99 -6.23
C SER A 49 -13.05 -8.89 -5.64
N LEU A 50 -13.08 -9.08 -4.32
CA LEU A 50 -14.11 -9.85 -3.62
C LEU A 50 -15.48 -9.16 -3.68
N ILE A 51 -15.53 -7.84 -3.49
CA ILE A 51 -16.78 -7.07 -3.59
C ILE A 51 -17.32 -7.16 -5.03
N LEU A 52 -16.46 -6.98 -6.04
CA LEU A 52 -16.84 -7.12 -7.44
C LEU A 52 -17.38 -8.53 -7.76
N LEU A 53 -16.81 -9.57 -7.15
CA LEU A 53 -17.30 -10.95 -7.28
C LEU A 53 -18.70 -11.13 -6.66
N ILE A 54 -18.91 -10.61 -5.45
CA ILE A 54 -20.21 -10.68 -4.78
C ILE A 54 -21.28 -9.96 -5.62
N VAL A 55 -20.96 -8.78 -6.14
CA VAL A 55 -21.89 -7.98 -6.96
C VAL A 55 -22.19 -8.65 -8.31
N THR A 56 -21.25 -9.41 -8.88
CA THR A 56 -21.51 -10.17 -10.12
C THR A 56 -22.39 -11.41 -9.90
N ILE A 57 -22.29 -12.05 -8.73
CA ILE A 57 -23.09 -13.24 -8.38
C ILE A 57 -24.49 -12.87 -7.91
N ASP A 58 -24.65 -11.73 -7.23
CA ASP A 58 -25.94 -11.32 -6.70
C ASP A 58 -26.95 -11.03 -7.83
N ARG A 59 -27.87 -11.98 -8.00
CA ARG A 59 -28.88 -11.97 -9.05
C ARG A 59 -30.08 -11.10 -8.69
N GLN A 60 -30.27 -10.75 -7.41
CA GLN A 60 -31.39 -9.93 -6.91
C GLN A 60 -31.18 -8.43 -7.17
N LEU A 61 -29.92 -8.01 -7.35
CA LEU A 61 -29.60 -6.68 -7.81
C LEU A 61 -30.17 -6.50 -9.24
N GLN A 62 -31.25 -5.71 -9.35
CA GLN A 62 -31.86 -5.24 -10.62
C GLN A 62 -30.93 -4.24 -11.34
N ILE A 63 -29.66 -4.61 -11.44
CA ILE A 63 -28.65 -3.93 -12.22
C ILE A 63 -28.94 -4.24 -13.69
N GLY A 64 -29.14 -3.20 -14.50
CA GLY A 64 -29.29 -3.34 -15.94
C GLY A 64 -28.13 -4.14 -16.55
N ASN A 65 -28.43 -4.99 -17.55
CA ASN A 65 -27.44 -5.92 -18.13
C ASN A 65 -26.13 -5.24 -18.54
N TRP A 66 -26.18 -4.01 -19.06
CA TRP A 66 -24.99 -3.24 -19.45
C TRP A 66 -24.03 -2.98 -18.28
N LEU A 67 -24.57 -2.70 -17.09
CA LEU A 67 -23.77 -2.43 -15.90
C LEU A 67 -23.19 -3.74 -15.30
N ARG A 68 -23.90 -4.87 -15.41
CA ARG A 68 -23.34 -6.20 -15.07
C ARG A 68 -22.10 -6.52 -15.91
N TRP A 69 -22.14 -6.23 -17.21
CA TRP A 69 -20.98 -6.42 -18.10
C TRP A 69 -19.79 -5.55 -17.71
N ILE A 70 -20.02 -4.28 -17.34
CA ILE A 70 -18.96 -3.38 -16.87
C ILE A 70 -18.31 -3.92 -15.59
N ILE A 71 -19.11 -4.35 -14.62
CA ILE A 71 -18.62 -4.91 -13.35
C ILE A 71 -17.82 -6.20 -13.60
N LEU A 72 -18.27 -7.05 -14.52
CA LEU A 72 -17.58 -8.29 -14.88
C LEU A 72 -16.22 -8.02 -15.54
N VAL A 73 -16.14 -7.03 -16.44
CA VAL A 73 -14.86 -6.60 -17.04
C VAL A 73 -13.92 -6.05 -15.98
N LEU A 74 -14.42 -5.19 -15.07
CA LEU A 74 -13.63 -4.66 -13.96
C LEU A 74 -13.13 -5.78 -13.03
N PHE A 75 -13.97 -6.78 -12.76
CA PHE A 75 -13.58 -7.95 -11.98
C PHE A 75 -12.42 -8.71 -12.64
N ILE A 76 -12.52 -9.00 -13.94
CA ILE A 76 -11.47 -9.71 -14.69
C ILE A 76 -10.14 -8.93 -14.62
N ILE A 77 -10.17 -7.62 -14.88
CA ILE A 77 -8.96 -6.78 -14.80
C ILE A 77 -8.37 -6.80 -13.38
N SER A 78 -9.22 -6.70 -12.35
CA SER A 78 -8.78 -6.76 -10.96
C SER A 78 -8.15 -8.12 -10.63
N ALA A 79 -8.73 -9.22 -11.11
CA ALA A 79 -8.25 -10.58 -10.88
C ALA A 79 -6.88 -10.79 -11.52
N ILE A 80 -6.68 -10.30 -12.75
CA ILE A 80 -5.37 -10.31 -13.42
C ILE A 80 -4.34 -9.53 -12.59
N GLY A 81 -4.71 -8.36 -12.07
CA GLY A 81 -3.86 -7.55 -11.20
C GLY A 81 -3.46 -8.28 -9.89
N VAL A 82 -4.41 -8.97 -9.27
CA VAL A 82 -4.18 -9.79 -8.07
C VAL A 82 -3.25 -10.97 -8.36
N ILE A 83 -3.43 -11.66 -9.50
CA ILE A 83 -2.55 -12.76 -9.91
C ILE A 83 -1.13 -12.24 -10.16
N TYR A 84 -0.98 -11.15 -10.91
CA TYR A 84 0.32 -10.56 -11.21
C TYR A 84 1.05 -10.12 -9.93
N THR A 85 0.35 -9.45 -9.02
CA THR A 85 0.93 -9.02 -7.74
C THR A 85 1.29 -10.21 -6.84
N SER A 86 0.49 -11.28 -6.83
CA SER A 86 0.80 -12.53 -6.12
C SER A 86 2.07 -13.22 -6.65
N VAL A 87 2.21 -13.32 -7.98
CA VAL A 87 3.42 -13.86 -8.62
C VAL A 87 4.64 -13.00 -8.31
N ARG A 88 4.51 -11.68 -8.42
CA ARG A 88 5.59 -10.72 -8.10
C ARG A 88 6.01 -10.81 -6.63
N LEU A 89 5.05 -10.96 -5.72
CA LEU A 89 5.33 -11.13 -4.29
C LEU A 89 6.09 -12.43 -4.02
N THR A 90 5.70 -13.51 -4.69
CA THR A 90 6.37 -14.82 -4.59
C THR A 90 7.81 -14.75 -5.10
N CYS A 91 8.03 -14.04 -6.22
CA CYS A 91 9.37 -13.82 -6.76
C CYS A 91 10.27 -13.05 -5.78
N LEU A 92 9.79 -11.92 -5.26
CA LEU A 92 10.52 -11.10 -4.27
C LEU A 92 10.82 -11.87 -2.98
N LYS A 93 9.90 -12.72 -2.51
CA LYS A 93 10.10 -13.56 -1.32
C LYS A 93 11.17 -14.64 -1.54
N ASN A 94 11.39 -15.08 -2.78
CA ASN A 94 12.44 -16.04 -3.11
C ASN A 94 13.80 -15.36 -3.30
N GLU A 95 13.84 -14.12 -3.79
CA GLU A 95 15.07 -13.31 -3.86
C GLU A 95 15.60 -12.96 -2.46
N GLU A 96 14.73 -12.63 -1.49
CA GLU A 96 15.13 -12.36 -0.10
C GLU A 96 15.62 -13.60 0.68
N ARG A 97 15.42 -14.82 0.15
CA ARG A 97 15.83 -16.09 0.79
C ARG A 97 17.13 -16.69 0.27
N LYS A 98 17.71 -16.13 -0.80
CA LYS A 98 19.03 -16.50 -1.33
C LYS A 98 20.11 -15.59 -0.73
#